data_AF-A0ABD3WPJ4-F1
#
_entry.id   AF-A0ABD3WPJ4-F1
#
_cell.length_a   1.000
_cell.length_b   1.000
_cell.length_c   1.000
_cell.angle_alpha   90.00
_cell.angle_beta   90.00
_cell.angle_gamma   90.00
#
_symmetry.space_group_name_H-M   'P 1'
#
loop_
_entity.id
_entity.type
_entity.pdbx_description
1 polymer ?
#
loop_
_entity_poly.entity_id
_entity_poly.type
_entity_poly.pdbx_seq_one_letter_code
_entity_poly.pdbx_strand_id
1 'polypeptide(L)'
;MGHIVHLNKPMGHLLHLNKPMGYILHLNKPMGHLLHLNKPMGYILHLNKPMGHLLHLNKPMRHLLHFNKPMGHLIHLNKPMGHILHLNKPMGHILHLNKPMGHILHLNKPMGHILHLNKPMGHILHLNKPMGHILH
;
A
#
# COMPACT_ATOMS: atom_id res chain seq x y z
N MET A 1 -1.35 -5.46 -22.77
CA MET A 1 -1.31 -5.05 -21.34
C MET A 1 -2.44 -5.75 -20.62
N GLY A 2 -2.14 -6.46 -19.54
CA GLY A 2 -3.11 -7.28 -18.81
C GLY A 2 -3.61 -6.60 -17.55
N HIS A 3 -4.90 -6.75 -17.27
CA HIS A 3 -5.55 -6.29 -16.05
C HIS A 3 -6.31 -7.47 -15.43
N ILE A 4 -6.01 -7.80 -14.17
CA ILE A 4 -6.68 -8.90 -13.46
C ILE A 4 -7.24 -8.36 -12.15
N VAL A 5 -8.52 -8.66 -11.89
CA VAL A 5 -9.18 -8.34 -10.62
C VAL A 5 -9.89 -9.59 -10.11
N HIS A 6 -9.62 -9.97 -8.87
CA HIS A 6 -10.32 -11.03 -8.16
C HIS A 6 -10.87 -10.49 -6.84
N LEU A 7 -12.19 -10.60 -6.66
CA LEU A 7 -12.89 -10.11 -5.48
C LEU A 7 -13.64 -11.26 -4.81
N ASN A 8 -13.41 -11.46 -3.51
CA ASN A 8 -14.15 -12.42 -2.71
C ASN A 8 -14.77 -11.72 -1.50
N LYS A 9 -16.11 -11.65 -1.45
CA LYS A 9 -16.91 -11.06 -0.36
C LYS A 9 -16.48 -9.63 0.05
N PRO A 10 -16.30 -8.68 -0.88
CA PRO A 10 -16.01 -7.30 -0.51
C PRO A 10 -17.23 -6.61 0.10
N MET A 11 -17.02 -5.74 1.09
CA MET A 11 -18.02 -4.79 1.59
C MET A 11 -17.46 -3.37 1.51
N GLY A 12 -18.12 -2.50 0.75
CA GLY A 12 -17.73 -1.10 0.59
C GLY A 12 -16.34 -0.93 -0.02
N HIS A 13 -16.25 -0.99 -1.35
CA HIS A 13 -15.00 -0.76 -2.09
C HIS A 13 -15.25 0.18 -3.27
N LEU A 14 -14.36 1.15 -3.46
CA LEU A 14 -14.31 2.00 -4.65
C LEU A 14 -12.89 1.96 -5.25
N LEU A 15 -12.83 1.89 -6.58
CA LEU A 15 -11.58 1.88 -7.35
C LEU A 15 -11.67 2.89 -8.47
N HIS A 16 -10.70 3.81 -8.49
CA HIS A 16 -10.52 4.78 -9.56
C HIS A 16 -9.16 4.57 -10.22
N LEU A 17 -9.17 4.41 -11.55
CA LEU A 17 -8.00 4.13 -12.37
C LEU A 17 -7.91 5.15 -13.50
N ASN A 18 -6.74 5.78 -13.66
CA ASN A 18 -6.47 6.69 -14.76
C ASN A 18 -5.21 6.24 -15.52
N LYS A 19 -5.35 5.88 -16.80
CA LYS A 19 -4.25 5.48 -17.71
C LYS A 19 -3.31 4.38 -17.16
N PRO A 20 -3.81 3.24 -16.66
CA PRO A 20 -2.95 2.16 -16.21
C PRO A 20 -2.31 1.41 -17.40
N MET A 21 -1.04 1.00 -17.25
CA MET A 21 -0.36 0.11 -18.21
C MET A 21 -0.40 -1.38 -17.80
N GLY A 22 -0.80 -1.69 -16.56
CA GLY A 22 -1.01 -3.07 -16.13
C GLY A 22 -1.15 -3.20 -14.62
N TYR A 23 -2.09 -4.03 -14.16
CA TYR A 23 -2.25 -4.31 -12.72
C TYR A 23 -2.86 -5.67 -12.43
N ILE A 24 -2.58 -6.19 -11.24
CA ILE A 24 -3.23 -7.35 -10.65
C ILE A 24 -3.77 -6.97 -9.27
N LEU A 25 -5.05 -7.25 -9.03
CA LEU A 25 -5.73 -6.96 -7.77
C LEU A 25 -6.40 -8.21 -7.23
N HIS A 26 -6.05 -8.61 -6.01
CA HIS A 26 -6.73 -9.67 -5.28
C HIS A 26 -7.26 -9.13 -3.96
N LEU A 27 -8.59 -9.05 -3.82
CA LEU A 27 -9.26 -8.65 -2.59
C LEU A 27 -10.03 -9.82 -2.00
N ASN A 28 -9.74 -10.17 -0.74
CA ASN A 28 -10.48 -11.17 0.01
C ASN A 28 -11.02 -10.55 1.31
N LYS A 29 -12.34 -10.45 1.40
CA LYS A 29 -13.07 -9.89 2.55
C LYS A 29 -12.63 -8.48 2.98
N PRO A 30 -12.36 -7.52 2.08
CA PRO A 30 -12.11 -6.13 2.49
C PRO A 30 -13.39 -5.48 3.05
N MET A 31 -13.24 -4.63 4.05
CA MET A 31 -14.31 -3.77 4.58
C MET A 31 -13.92 -2.29 4.50
N GLY A 32 -14.58 -1.48 3.67
CA GLY A 32 -14.40 -0.03 3.58
C GLY A 32 -13.06 0.39 2.97
N HIS A 33 -12.94 0.36 1.64
CA HIS A 33 -11.70 0.60 0.90
C HIS A 33 -11.88 1.60 -0.23
N LEU A 34 -10.96 2.56 -0.34
CA LEU A 34 -10.84 3.45 -1.49
C LEU A 34 -9.43 3.32 -2.10
N LEU A 35 -9.38 2.96 -3.38
CA LEU A 35 -8.15 2.83 -4.15
C LEU A 35 -8.14 3.81 -5.33
N HIS A 36 -7.18 4.72 -5.35
CA HIS A 36 -6.95 5.63 -6.47
C HIS A 36 -5.58 5.40 -7.10
N LEU A 37 -5.54 5.00 -8.37
CA LEU A 37 -4.32 4.78 -9.14
C LEU A 37 -4.29 5.70 -10.37
N ASN A 38 -3.26 6.54 -10.47
CA ASN A 38 -3.02 7.40 -11.63
C ASN A 38 -1.69 7.01 -12.30
N LYS A 39 -1.76 6.61 -13.57
CA LYS A 39 -0.63 6.21 -14.42
C LYS A 39 0.29 5.12 -13.82
N PRO A 40 -0.23 4.01 -13.25
CA PRO A 40 0.63 2.91 -12.83
C PRO A 40 1.24 2.20 -14.05
N MET A 41 2.56 1.98 -14.03
CA MET A 41 3.23 1.20 -15.10
C MET A 41 3.14 -0.31 -14.89
N GLY A 42 2.98 -0.76 -13.64
CA GLY A 42 2.90 -2.16 -13.25
C GLY A 42 2.75 -2.28 -11.75
N TYR A 43 1.68 -2.94 -11.28
CA TYR A 43 1.31 -2.96 -9.86
C TYR A 43 0.58 -4.25 -9.50
N ILE A 44 0.93 -4.85 -8.37
CA ILE A 44 0.25 -6.00 -7.80
C ILE A 44 -0.20 -5.65 -6.37
N LEU A 45 -1.46 -5.91 -6.06
CA LEU A 45 -2.04 -5.72 -4.73
C LEU A 45 -2.81 -6.95 -4.27
N HIS A 46 -2.42 -7.42 -3.09
CA HIS A 46 -3.12 -8.46 -2.36
C HIS A 46 -3.62 -7.89 -1.04
N LEU A 47 -4.92 -7.97 -0.84
CA LEU A 47 -5.62 -7.53 0.36
C LEU A 47 -6.39 -8.70 0.94
N ASN A 48 -6.04 -9.11 2.16
CA ASN A 48 -6.76 -10.14 2.90
C ASN A 48 -7.29 -9.59 4.23
N LYS A 49 -8.61 -9.51 4.35
CA LYS A 49 -9.34 -8.99 5.52
C LYS A 49 -8.88 -7.59 6.00
N PRO A 50 -8.55 -6.62 5.14
CA PRO A 50 -8.28 -5.26 5.61
C PRO A 50 -9.57 -4.56 6.05
N MET A 51 -9.46 -3.61 6.99
CA MET A 51 -10.58 -2.79 7.47
C MET A 51 -10.23 -1.29 7.42
N GLY A 52 -10.98 -0.48 6.67
CA GLY A 52 -10.84 0.98 6.60
C GLY A 52 -9.51 1.45 6.00
N HIS A 53 -9.40 1.45 4.66
CA HIS A 53 -8.16 1.84 3.99
C HIS A 53 -8.37 2.86 2.88
N LEU A 54 -7.45 3.81 2.81
CA LEU A 54 -7.27 4.71 1.68
C LEU A 54 -5.88 4.50 1.08
N LEU A 55 -5.83 4.15 -0.21
CA LEU A 55 -4.58 4.02 -0.95
C LEU A 55 -4.62 4.92 -2.18
N HIS A 56 -3.66 5.85 -2.25
CA HIS A 56 -3.49 6.77 -3.36
C HIS A 56 -2.10 6.62 -3.97
N LEU A 57 -2.03 6.17 -5.22
CA LEU A 57 -0.78 6.00 -5.95
C LEU A 57 -0.77 6.88 -7.21
N ASN A 58 0.24 7.73 -7.33
CA ASN A 58 0.46 8.57 -8.51
C ASN A 58 1.79 8.24 -9.17
N LYS A 59 1.73 7.80 -10.43
CA LYS A 59 2.87 7.38 -11.26
C LYS A 59 3.78 6.32 -10.60
N PRO A 60 3.24 5.25 -10.00
CA PRO A 60 4.10 4.19 -9.47
C PRO A 60 4.72 3.37 -10.61
N MET A 61 6.01 3.06 -10.50
CA MET A 61 6.71 2.12 -11.37
C MET A 61 7.07 0.84 -10.61
N ARG A 62 6.49 -0.30 -11.00
CA ARG A 62 6.74 -1.66 -10.47
C ARG A 62 6.61 -1.79 -8.95
N HIS A 63 5.44 -2.23 -8.50
CA HIS A 63 5.10 -2.30 -7.08
C HIS A 63 4.42 -3.60 -6.73
N LEU A 64 4.75 -4.12 -5.55
CA LEU A 64 4.07 -5.24 -4.93
C LEU A 64 3.65 -4.85 -3.52
N LEU A 65 2.35 -4.77 -3.27
CA LEU A 65 1.82 -4.53 -1.93
C LEU A 65 1.03 -5.76 -1.45
N HIS A 66 1.40 -6.26 -0.28
CA HIS A 66 0.69 -7.34 0.40
C HIS A 66 0.22 -6.85 1.76
N PHE A 67 -1.09 -6.92 2.00
CA PHE A 67 -1.65 -6.58 3.30
C PHE A 67 -2.52 -7.71 3.84
N ASN A 68 -2.20 -8.14 5.05
CA ASN A 68 -2.94 -9.16 5.78
C ASN A 68 -3.44 -8.60 7.11
N LYS A 69 -4.77 -8.49 7.22
CA LYS A 69 -5.48 -7.94 8.39
C LYS A 69 -4.99 -6.56 8.88
N PRO A 70 -4.62 -5.60 8.01
CA PRO A 70 -4.37 -4.23 8.49
C PRO A 70 -5.69 -3.56 8.94
N MET A 71 -5.60 -2.63 9.89
CA MET A 71 -6.74 -1.84 10.36
C MET A 71 -6.42 -0.34 10.34
N GLY A 72 -7.22 0.46 9.63
CA GLY A 72 -7.13 1.93 9.62
C GLY A 72 -5.82 2.45 9.02
N HIS A 73 -5.71 2.47 7.68
CA HIS A 73 -4.50 2.93 7.01
C HIS A 73 -4.77 4.00 5.96
N LEU A 74 -3.87 4.97 5.90
CA LEU A 74 -3.77 5.92 4.80
C LEU A 74 -2.38 5.83 4.18
N ILE A 75 -2.33 5.52 2.89
CA ILE A 75 -1.08 5.37 2.15
C ILE A 75 -1.14 6.30 0.93
N HIS A 76 -0.19 7.23 0.86
CA HIS A 76 -0.01 8.14 -0.26
C HIS A 76 1.40 7.99 -0.84
N LEU A 77 1.50 7.48 -2.07
CA LEU A 77 2.78 7.36 -2.76
C LEU A 77 2.80 8.19 -4.05
N ASN A 78 3.80 9.06 -4.19
CA ASN A 78 3.99 9.91 -5.36
C ASN A 78 5.31 9.62 -6.06
N LYS A 79 5.25 9.18 -7.32
CA LYS A 79 6.39 8.79 -8.16
C LYS A 79 7.36 7.76 -7.51
N PRO A 80 6.90 6.73 -6.79
CA PRO A 80 7.82 5.74 -6.25
C PRO A 80 8.33 4.79 -7.34
N MET A 81 9.61 4.45 -7.31
CA MET A 81 10.24 3.50 -8.24
C MET A 81 10.66 2.22 -7.52
N GLY A 82 10.07 1.08 -7.86
CA GLY A 82 10.46 -0.26 -7.39
C GLY A 82 10.27 -0.47 -5.89
N HIS A 83 9.09 -0.89 -5.45
CA HIS A 83 8.85 -1.12 -4.01
C HIS A 83 8.14 -2.43 -3.71
N ILE A 84 8.48 -2.99 -2.56
CA ILE A 84 7.76 -4.08 -1.92
C ILE A 84 7.30 -3.62 -0.55
N LEU A 85 5.99 -3.69 -0.29
CA LEU A 85 5.41 -3.40 1.01
C LEU A 85 4.67 -4.63 1.51
N HIS A 86 5.03 -5.08 2.71
CA HIS A 86 4.30 -6.14 3.39
C HIS A 86 3.85 -5.67 4.77
N LEU A 87 2.54 -5.57 4.97
CA LEU A 87 1.97 -5.32 6.29
C LEU A 87 1.18 -6.53 6.80
N ASN A 88 1.50 -6.96 8.01
CA ASN A 88 0.80 -8.02 8.71
C ASN A 88 0.29 -7.53 10.07
N LYS A 89 -1.02 -7.41 10.20
CA LYS A 89 -1.71 -6.92 11.41
C LYS A 89 -1.26 -5.55 11.96
N PRO A 90 -0.86 -4.55 11.15
CA PRO A 90 -0.66 -3.19 11.66
C PRO A 90 -2.00 -2.55 12.09
N MET A 91 -1.94 -1.64 13.07
CA MET A 91 -3.11 -0.86 13.52
C MET A 91 -2.81 0.65 13.49
N GLY A 92 -3.59 1.41 12.72
CA GLY A 92 -3.53 2.88 12.70
C GLY A 92 -2.23 3.44 12.12
N HIS A 93 -2.12 3.52 10.78
CA HIS A 93 -0.88 3.99 10.13
C HIS A 93 -1.14 5.03 9.04
N ILE A 94 -0.23 6.00 8.97
CA ILE A 94 -0.14 6.95 7.86
C ILE A 94 1.24 6.79 7.21
N LEU A 95 1.25 6.55 5.90
CA LEU A 95 2.46 6.43 5.09
C LEU A 95 2.42 7.45 3.96
N HIS A 96 3.41 8.33 3.92
CA HIS A 96 3.60 9.28 2.83
C HIS A 96 5.01 9.14 2.24
N LEU A 97 5.11 8.67 1.00
CA LEU A 97 6.39 8.58 0.29
C LEU A 97 6.38 9.44 -0.97
N ASN A 98 7.38 10.30 -1.12
CA ASN A 98 7.56 11.13 -2.31
C ASN A 98 8.90 10.82 -2.99
N LYS A 99 8.86 10.34 -4.23
CA LYS A 99 10.01 9.95 -5.04
C LYS A 99 11.00 8.96 -4.38
N PRO A 100 10.57 7.98 -3.56
CA PRO A 100 11.50 6.96 -3.08
C PRO A 100 11.98 6.06 -4.24
N MET A 101 13.21 5.55 -4.14
CA MET A 101 13.80 4.63 -5.11
C MET A 101 14.27 3.35 -4.42
N GLY A 102 13.70 2.19 -4.78
CA GLY A 102 14.16 0.87 -4.35
C GLY A 102 13.98 0.59 -2.86
N HIS A 103 12.77 0.28 -2.40
CA HIS A 103 12.53 0.03 -0.97
C HIS A 103 11.81 -1.29 -0.72
N ILE A 104 12.18 -1.92 0.39
CA ILE A 104 11.45 -3.04 0.97
C ILE A 104 11.05 -2.66 2.39
N LEU A 105 9.75 -2.67 2.67
CA LEU A 105 9.21 -2.35 3.99
C LEU A 105 8.38 -3.52 4.51
N HIS A 106 8.76 -4.04 5.67
CA HIS A 106 8.06 -5.10 6.38
C HIS A 106 7.59 -4.61 7.74
N LEU A 107 6.27 -4.59 7.93
CA LEU A 107 5.65 -4.20 9.20
C LEU A 107 4.85 -5.38 9.76
N ASN A 108 5.20 -5.82 10.97
CA ASN A 108 4.50 -6.90 11.66
C ASN A 108 4.00 -6.42 13.03
N LYS A 109 2.67 -6.32 13.16
CA LYS A 109 2.00 -5.86 14.39
C LYS A 109 2.45 -4.50 14.96
N PRO A 110 2.89 -3.49 14.18
CA PRO A 110 3.08 -2.16 14.74
C PRO A 110 1.74 -1.53 15.14
N MET A 111 1.77 -0.64 16.14
CA MET A 111 0.61 0.15 16.57
C MET A 111 0.93 1.64 16.50
N GLY A 112 0.14 2.41 15.74
CA GLY A 112 0.19 3.87 15.71
C GLY A 112 1.49 4.45 15.14
N HIS A 113 1.67 4.48 13.82
CA HIS A 113 2.87 5.06 13.21
C HIS A 113 2.54 6.06 12.11
N ILE A 114 3.38 7.09 12.00
CA ILE A 114 3.40 8.00 10.88
C ILE A 114 4.79 7.93 10.26
N LEU A 115 4.85 7.58 8.97
CA LEU A 115 6.08 7.55 8.19
C LEU A 115 5.97 8.53 7.03
N HIS A 116 6.82 9.55 7.05
CA HIS A 116 7.08 10.43 5.92
C HIS A 116 8.46 10.11 5.39
N LEU A 117 8.64 9.98 4.07
CA LEU A 117 9.97 9.95 3.47
C LEU A 117 9.97 10.72 2.15
N ASN A 118 10.99 11.56 1.94
CA ASN A 118 11.17 12.33 0.71
C ASN A 118 12.51 12.00 0.06
N LYS A 119 12.46 11.44 -1.15
CA LYS A 119 13.62 10.99 -1.93
C LYS A 119 14.59 10.03 -1.21
N PRO A 120 14.14 9.09 -0.34
CA PRO A 120 15.06 8.08 0.17
C PRO A 120 15.57 7.20 -0.98
N MET A 121 16.78 6.68 -0.84
CA MET A 121 17.40 5.78 -1.83
C MET A 121 17.80 4.47 -1.15
N GLY A 122 17.28 3.36 -1.66
CA GLY A 122 17.79 2.01 -1.38
C GLY A 122 17.79 1.62 0.09
N HIS A 123 16.62 1.34 0.69
CA HIS A 123 16.54 0.93 2.10
C HIS A 123 15.64 -0.31 2.30
N ILE A 124 16.03 -1.13 3.26
CA ILE A 124 15.20 -2.22 3.80
C ILE A 124 14.88 -1.87 5.25
N LEU A 125 13.58 -1.80 5.58
CA LEU A 125 13.12 -1.51 6.93
C LEU A 125 12.22 -2.65 7.42
N HIS A 126 12.57 -3.19 8.59
CA HIS A 126 11.78 -4.19 9.29
C HIS A 126 11.36 -3.62 10.65
N LEU A 127 10.06 -3.55 10.90
CA LEU A 127 9.52 -3.17 12.20
C LEU A 127 8.60 -4.28 12.73
N ASN A 128 8.88 -4.73 13.95
CA ASN A 128 8.12 -5.78 14.63
C ASN A 128 7.68 -5.30 16.00
N LYS A 129 6.37 -5.18 16.19
CA LYS A 129 5.73 -4.70 17.44
C LYS A 129 6.23 -3.33 17.98
N PRO A 130 6.69 -2.34 17.18
CA PRO A 130 6.90 -1.01 17.75
C PRO A 130 5.56 -0.41 18.17
N MET A 131 5.61 0.48 19.15
CA MET A 131 4.46 1.24 19.61
C MET A 131 4.79 2.73 19.48
N GLY A 132 4.02 3.46 18.68
CA GLY A 132 4.05 4.92 18.67
C GLY A 132 5.38 5.54 18.22
N HIS A 133 5.55 5.79 16.92
CA HIS A 133 6.65 6.63 16.43
C HIS A 133 6.28 7.42 15.18
N ILE A 134 6.87 8.61 15.08
CA ILE A 134 6.88 9.42 13.86
C ILE A 134 8.29 9.33 13.29
N LEU A 135 8.39 8.90 12.04
CA LEU A 135 9.65 8.84 11.28
C LEU A 135 9.51 9.73 10.03
N HIS A 136 10.55 10.50 9.72
CA HIS A 136 10.61 11.48 8.64
C HIS A 136 11.78 11.20 7.68
#